data_AF-A0A4U3FIY3-F1
#
_entry.id   AF-A0A4U3FIY3-F1
#
_cell.length_a   1.000
_cell.length_b   1.000
_cell.length_c   1.000
_cell.angle_alpha   90.00
_cell.angle_beta   90.00
_cell.angle_gamma   90.00
#
_symmetry.space_group_name_H-M   'P 1'
#
loop_
_entity.id
_entity.type
_entity.pdbx_description
1 polymer ?
#
loop_
_entity_poly.entity_id
_entity_poly.type
_entity_poly.pdbx_seq_one_letter_code
_entity_poly.pdbx_strand_id
1 'polypeptide(L)'
;MKSKKEMIKRKALIFIAFTIGLYIILNIIFVGYPSIIVRGVFTEFTKHDFIAKKEMLGYLSEKYNESFEVVDLDSAFLETDYIGSVAPSSNKSEIFTVIGTPIKNANLHYKYIDNYMKIKWKKEVGTDIDPLLNKYLSSKSYGEIELPNLTDYSLYDNTTLPFKTFQKMQPNIAEINIVLVYTLNKRKEKEYISEVNQFIIQLKKSEIKNISLELYLIDAQHFKSTKEVKSLIKKSGVYPFLSEYSFGIIKQAQFDIHQNYNLNQILGG
;
A
#
# COMPACT_ATOMS: atom_id res chain seq x y z
N MET A 1 32.72 -38.42 -71.29
CA MET A 1 32.44 -36.99 -70.95
C MET A 1 30.94 -36.83 -70.71
N LYS A 2 30.52 -36.36 -69.53
CA LYS A 2 29.08 -36.09 -69.27
C LYS A 2 28.63 -34.88 -70.08
N SER A 3 27.41 -34.93 -70.63
CA SER A 3 26.86 -33.85 -71.45
C SER A 3 26.78 -32.54 -70.66
N LYS A 4 27.13 -31.41 -71.29
CA LYS A 4 27.06 -30.06 -70.70
C LYS A 4 25.69 -29.78 -70.05
N LYS A 5 24.61 -30.36 -70.60
CA LYS A 5 23.23 -30.27 -70.09
C LYS A 5 23.03 -31.04 -68.78
N GLU A 6 23.66 -32.19 -68.60
CA GLU A 6 23.65 -32.94 -67.33
C GLU A 6 24.44 -32.24 -66.23
N MET A 7 25.58 -31.63 -66.59
CA MET A 7 26.37 -30.82 -65.65
C MET A 7 25.58 -29.62 -65.13
N ILE A 8 24.82 -28.93 -66.00
CA ILE A 8 23.98 -27.79 -65.60
C ILE A 8 22.82 -28.25 -64.71
N LYS A 9 22.13 -29.35 -65.05
CA LYS A 9 21.07 -29.92 -64.20
C LYS A 9 21.58 -30.31 -62.82
N ARG A 10 22.76 -30.94 -62.73
CA ARG A 10 23.37 -31.33 -61.45
C ARG A 10 23.73 -30.10 -60.60
N LYS A 11 24.28 -29.05 -61.21
CA LYS A 11 24.57 -27.79 -60.50
C LYS A 11 23.30 -27.09 -60.02
N ALA A 12 22.25 -27.06 -60.83
CA ALA A 12 20.95 -26.49 -60.44
C ALA A 12 20.32 -27.28 -59.28
N LEU A 13 20.39 -28.61 -59.30
CA LEU A 13 19.88 -29.46 -58.22
C LEU A 13 20.64 -29.21 -56.90
N ILE A 14 21.97 -29.08 -56.95
CA ILE A 14 22.80 -28.75 -55.78
C ILE A 14 22.44 -27.37 -55.24
N PHE A 15 22.25 -26.38 -56.12
CA PHE A 15 21.88 -25.02 -55.72
C PHE A 15 20.50 -24.99 -55.04
N ILE A 16 19.49 -25.67 -55.60
CA ILE A 16 18.15 -25.77 -55.00
C ILE A 16 18.21 -26.45 -53.64
N ALA A 17 18.95 -27.56 -53.51
CA ALA A 17 19.13 -28.26 -52.24
C ALA A 17 19.81 -27.37 -51.18
N PHE A 18 20.82 -26.58 -51.60
CA PHE A 18 21.49 -25.62 -50.73
C PHE A 18 20.54 -24.50 -50.28
N THR A 19 19.74 -23.93 -51.18
CA THR A 19 18.77 -22.87 -50.84
C THR A 19 17.69 -23.37 -49.89
N ILE A 20 17.16 -24.58 -50.10
CA ILE A 20 16.18 -25.19 -49.18
C ILE A 20 16.80 -25.46 -47.81
N GLY A 21 18.02 -26.01 -47.76
CA GLY A 21 18.74 -26.24 -46.51
C GLY A 21 19.00 -24.94 -45.75
N LEU A 22 19.45 -23.89 -46.44
CA LEU A 22 19.66 -22.57 -45.86
C LEU A 22 18.35 -21.96 -45.34
N TYR A 23 17.25 -22.07 -46.09
CA TYR A 23 15.93 -21.58 -45.67
C TYR A 23 15.44 -22.28 -44.39
N ILE A 24 15.63 -23.60 -44.27
CA ILE A 24 15.26 -24.36 -43.07
C ILE A 24 16.10 -23.91 -41.87
N ILE A 25 17.42 -23.78 -42.04
CA ILE A 25 18.32 -23.31 -40.97
C ILE A 25 17.92 -21.90 -40.51
N LEU A 26 17.69 -20.99 -41.46
CA LEU A 26 17.25 -19.62 -41.14
C LEU A 26 15.90 -19.63 -40.41
N ASN A 27 14.92 -20.46 -40.80
CA ASN A 27 13.65 -20.57 -40.07
C ASN A 27 13.83 -21.11 -38.64
N ILE A 28 14.70 -22.10 -38.42
CA ILE A 28 15.00 -22.61 -37.08
C ILE A 28 15.62 -21.49 -36.21
N ILE A 29 16.52 -20.69 -36.78
CA ILE A 29 17.16 -19.58 -36.05
C ILE A 29 16.18 -18.42 -35.81
N PHE A 30 15.39 -18.01 -36.80
CA PHE A 30 14.52 -16.83 -36.68
C PHE A 30 13.16 -17.10 -36.02
N VAL A 31 12.67 -18.34 -36.05
CA VAL A 31 11.36 -18.71 -35.48
C VAL A 31 11.53 -19.63 -34.26
N GLY A 32 12.42 -20.61 -34.35
CA GLY A 32 12.64 -21.61 -33.30
C GLY A 32 13.44 -21.06 -32.11
N TYR A 33 14.49 -20.28 -32.37
CA TYR A 33 15.35 -19.77 -31.29
C TYR A 33 14.65 -18.74 -30.39
N PRO A 34 13.91 -17.74 -30.92
CA PRO A 34 13.16 -16.82 -30.08
C PRO A 34 12.07 -17.52 -29.28
N SER A 35 11.39 -18.54 -29.84
CA SER A 35 10.35 -19.28 -29.12
C SER A 35 10.92 -20.14 -27.98
N ILE A 36 12.12 -20.70 -28.12
CA ILE A 36 12.82 -21.42 -27.04
C ILE A 36 13.26 -20.45 -25.92
N ILE A 37 13.84 -19.29 -26.28
CA ILE A 37 14.24 -18.27 -25.30
C ILE A 37 13.03 -17.76 -24.54
N VAL A 38 11.97 -17.37 -25.27
CA VAL A 38 10.72 -16.87 -24.68
C VAL A 38 10.13 -17.92 -23.74
N ARG A 39 10.06 -19.20 -24.15
CA ARG A 39 9.58 -20.30 -23.30
C ARG A 39 10.47 -20.52 -22.08
N GLY A 40 11.79 -20.45 -22.21
CA GLY A 40 12.74 -20.57 -21.11
C GLY A 40 12.53 -19.47 -20.07
N VAL A 41 12.47 -18.21 -20.54
CA VAL A 41 12.22 -17.02 -19.72
C VAL A 41 10.86 -17.12 -18.98
N PHE A 42 9.77 -17.48 -19.67
CA PHE A 42 8.46 -17.69 -19.03
C PHE A 42 8.46 -18.82 -17.98
N THR A 43 9.21 -19.90 -18.24
CA THR A 43 9.34 -21.03 -17.30
C THR A 43 10.14 -20.63 -16.06
N GLU A 44 11.18 -19.81 -16.23
CA GLU A 44 11.94 -19.25 -15.10
C GLU A 44 11.11 -18.26 -14.29
N PHE A 45 10.36 -17.36 -14.94
CA PHE A 45 9.43 -16.44 -14.26
C PHE A 45 8.40 -17.20 -13.42
N THR A 46 7.71 -18.18 -14.00
CA THR A 46 6.68 -18.96 -13.29
C THR A 46 7.24 -19.77 -12.13
N LYS A 47 8.44 -20.34 -12.28
CA LYS A 47 9.14 -21.03 -11.17
C LYS A 47 9.50 -20.05 -10.06
N HIS A 48 9.97 -18.86 -10.42
CA HIS A 48 10.37 -17.84 -9.49
C HIS A 48 9.18 -17.32 -8.68
N ASP A 49 8.08 -16.96 -9.35
CA ASP A 49 6.84 -16.51 -8.71
C ASP A 49 6.27 -17.56 -7.76
N PHE A 50 6.33 -18.84 -8.17
CA PHE A 50 5.90 -19.94 -7.32
C PHE A 50 6.71 -20.02 -6.02
N ILE A 51 8.04 -19.89 -6.10
CA ILE A 51 8.93 -19.90 -4.94
C ILE A 51 8.65 -18.69 -4.05
N ALA A 52 8.60 -17.48 -4.63
CA ALA A 52 8.34 -16.25 -3.89
C ALA A 52 6.99 -16.30 -3.14
N LYS A 53 5.92 -16.76 -3.81
CA LYS A 53 4.60 -16.95 -3.16
C LYS A 53 4.69 -17.93 -1.99
N LYS A 54 5.33 -19.07 -2.20
CA LYS A 54 5.45 -20.10 -1.16
C LYS A 54 6.24 -19.61 0.05
N GLU A 55 7.39 -18.97 -0.16
CA GLU A 55 8.21 -18.44 0.93
C GLU A 55 7.52 -17.29 1.66
N MET A 56 6.86 -16.38 0.93
CA MET A 56 6.08 -15.28 1.51
C MET A 56 4.95 -15.80 2.41
N LEU A 57 4.18 -16.78 1.94
CA LEU A 57 3.13 -17.41 2.75
C LEU A 57 3.69 -18.16 3.94
N GLY A 58 4.84 -18.83 3.79
CA GLY A 58 5.56 -19.49 4.87
C GLY A 58 5.96 -18.50 5.96
N TYR A 59 6.61 -17.40 5.58
CA TYR A 59 7.00 -16.30 6.48
C TYR A 59 5.81 -15.77 7.29
N LEU A 60 4.70 -15.42 6.61
CA LEU A 60 3.53 -14.86 7.29
C LEU A 60 2.87 -15.87 8.23
N SER A 61 2.75 -17.13 7.79
CA SER A 61 2.15 -18.19 8.60
C SER A 61 2.96 -18.46 9.86
N GLU A 62 4.30 -18.48 9.75
CA GLU A 62 5.21 -18.63 10.88
C GLU A 62 5.12 -17.43 11.83
N LYS A 63 5.12 -16.21 11.29
CA LYS A 63 5.09 -14.98 12.09
C LYS A 63 3.78 -14.77 12.83
N TYR A 64 2.64 -15.00 12.18
CA TYR A 64 1.32 -14.65 12.73
C TYR A 64 0.48 -15.84 13.19
N ASN A 65 0.93 -17.08 12.93
CA ASN A 65 0.16 -18.30 13.21
C ASN A 65 -1.25 -18.27 12.58
N GLU A 66 -1.34 -17.75 11.36
CA GLU A 66 -2.56 -17.55 10.58
C GLU A 66 -2.35 -18.01 9.13
N SER A 67 -3.45 -18.28 8.41
CA SER A 67 -3.39 -18.65 7.00
C SER A 67 -3.62 -17.43 6.11
N PHE A 68 -2.84 -17.36 5.02
CA PHE A 68 -2.82 -16.23 4.09
C PHE A 68 -2.96 -16.71 2.64
N GLU A 69 -3.37 -15.80 1.77
CA GLU A 69 -3.42 -15.99 0.32
C GLU A 69 -2.77 -14.81 -0.39
N VAL A 70 -1.92 -15.09 -1.38
CA VAL A 70 -1.39 -14.05 -2.26
C VAL A 70 -2.45 -13.69 -3.30
N VAL A 71 -2.92 -12.44 -3.25
CA VAL A 71 -3.92 -11.88 -4.17
C VAL A 71 -3.26 -11.48 -5.48
N ASP A 72 -2.12 -10.79 -5.37
CA ASP A 72 -1.34 -10.36 -6.52
C ASP A 72 0.15 -10.37 -6.17
N LEU A 73 1.00 -10.52 -7.17
CA LEU A 73 2.45 -10.46 -7.01
C LEU A 73 3.02 -9.63 -8.15
N ASP A 74 3.52 -8.44 -7.81
CA ASP A 74 4.31 -7.65 -8.74
C ASP A 74 5.75 -8.16 -8.70
N SER A 75 6.07 -9.00 -9.68
CA SER A 75 7.40 -9.55 -9.90
C SER A 75 8.16 -8.67 -10.89
N ALA A 76 9.04 -7.81 -10.41
CA ALA A 76 10.07 -7.23 -11.27
C ALA A 76 11.20 -8.26 -11.51
N PHE A 77 11.98 -8.05 -12.57
CA PHE A 77 13.03 -8.94 -13.09
C PHE A 77 13.92 -9.51 -11.97
N LEU A 78 14.42 -10.75 -12.15
CA LEU A 78 15.36 -11.42 -11.25
C LEU A 78 16.37 -10.40 -10.71
N GLU A 79 16.43 -10.22 -9.38
CA GLU A 79 17.28 -9.27 -8.60
C GLU A 79 16.58 -8.04 -7.97
N THR A 80 15.30 -7.80 -8.21
CA THR A 80 14.55 -6.73 -7.51
C THR A 80 13.65 -7.25 -6.39
N ASP A 81 13.20 -6.35 -5.51
CA ASP A 81 12.22 -6.64 -4.47
C ASP A 81 10.91 -7.19 -5.07
N TYR A 82 10.33 -8.19 -4.41
CA TYR A 82 8.98 -8.68 -4.70
C TYR A 82 7.97 -7.92 -3.89
N ILE A 83 6.94 -7.38 -4.54
CA ILE A 83 5.83 -6.71 -3.85
C ILE A 83 4.59 -7.60 -3.99
N GLY A 84 4.27 -8.32 -2.92
CA GLY A 84 3.08 -9.14 -2.82
C GLY A 84 1.92 -8.37 -2.21
N SER A 85 0.76 -8.43 -2.85
CA SER A 85 -0.52 -8.12 -2.22
C SER A 85 -1.08 -9.40 -1.61
N VAL A 86 -1.25 -9.43 -0.30
CA VAL A 86 -1.64 -10.62 0.46
C VAL A 86 -2.88 -10.32 1.28
N ALA A 87 -3.72 -11.31 1.53
CA ALA A 87 -4.85 -11.21 2.45
C ALA A 87 -4.92 -12.42 3.40
N PRO A 88 -5.46 -12.28 4.62
CA PRO A 88 -5.80 -13.43 5.45
C PRO A 88 -6.83 -14.31 4.75
N SER A 89 -6.66 -15.64 4.78
CA SER A 89 -7.60 -16.57 4.14
C SER A 89 -9.02 -16.46 4.72
N SER A 90 -9.13 -16.04 5.99
CA SER A 90 -10.40 -15.81 6.68
C SER A 90 -11.11 -14.52 6.25
N ASN A 91 -10.40 -13.54 5.68
CA ASN A 91 -10.97 -12.27 5.24
C ASN A 91 -10.25 -11.67 4.02
N LYS A 92 -10.69 -12.05 2.82
CA LYS A 92 -10.06 -11.65 1.56
C LYS A 92 -10.16 -10.16 1.23
N SER A 93 -10.96 -9.37 1.96
CA SER A 93 -11.03 -7.92 1.75
C SER A 93 -9.90 -7.14 2.42
N GLU A 94 -9.18 -7.76 3.37
CA GLU A 94 -8.08 -7.13 4.10
C GLU A 94 -6.75 -7.34 3.37
N ILE A 95 -6.58 -6.63 2.26
CA ILE A 95 -5.36 -6.71 1.45
C ILE A 95 -4.27 -5.84 2.06
N PHE A 96 -3.10 -6.44 2.26
CA PHE A 96 -1.90 -5.82 2.80
C PHE A 96 -0.71 -6.10 1.88
N THR A 97 0.36 -5.33 2.05
CA THR A 97 1.57 -5.41 1.23
C THR A 97 2.67 -6.15 1.99
N VAL A 98 3.34 -7.05 1.28
CA VAL A 98 4.54 -7.74 1.73
C VAL A 98 5.65 -7.48 0.73
N ILE A 99 6.81 -7.06 1.23
CA ILE A 99 8.00 -6.80 0.43
C ILE A 99 9.02 -7.88 0.74
N GLY A 100 9.42 -8.65 -0.26
CA GLY A 100 10.48 -9.65 -0.17
C GLY A 100 11.74 -9.17 -0.89
N THR A 101 12.79 -8.85 -0.14
CA THR A 101 14.10 -8.43 -0.69
C THR A 101 15.04 -9.63 -0.83
N PRO A 102 15.58 -9.92 -2.02
CA PRO A 102 16.52 -11.03 -2.21
C PRO A 102 17.78 -10.87 -1.33
N ILE A 103 18.19 -11.93 -0.65
CA ILE A 103 19.44 -11.96 0.13
C ILE A 103 20.59 -12.32 -0.82
N LYS A 104 21.49 -11.36 -1.08
CA LYS A 104 22.68 -11.58 -1.92
C LYS A 104 23.51 -12.75 -1.35
N ASN A 105 23.89 -13.68 -2.22
CA ASN A 105 24.65 -14.91 -1.93
C ASN A 105 23.87 -16.08 -1.29
N ALA A 106 22.56 -15.95 -1.06
CA ALA A 106 21.70 -17.05 -0.69
C ALA A 106 20.88 -17.46 -1.92
N ASN A 107 20.96 -18.71 -2.36
CA ASN A 107 20.15 -19.21 -3.46
C ASN A 107 18.65 -19.04 -3.13
N LEU A 108 18.02 -18.01 -3.70
CA LEU A 108 16.56 -17.79 -3.69
C LEU A 108 15.92 -17.62 -2.30
N HIS A 109 16.60 -16.96 -1.36
CA HIS A 109 16.00 -16.60 -0.07
C HIS A 109 15.74 -15.09 0.04
N TYR A 110 14.64 -14.73 0.71
CA TYR A 110 14.19 -13.35 0.85
C TYR A 110 14.16 -12.90 2.31
N LYS A 111 14.47 -11.63 2.54
CA LYS A 111 14.09 -10.92 3.75
C LYS A 111 12.71 -10.30 3.53
N TYR A 112 11.77 -10.61 4.41
CA TYR A 112 10.40 -10.10 4.29
C TYR A 112 10.09 -8.98 5.29
N ILE A 113 9.33 -8.00 4.81
CA ILE A 113 8.72 -6.91 5.56
C ILE A 113 7.24 -6.88 5.16
N ASP A 114 6.35 -6.65 6.12
CA ASP A 114 4.91 -6.58 5.87
C ASP A 114 4.24 -5.46 6.66
N ASN A 115 3.04 -5.06 6.23
CA ASN A 115 2.21 -4.10 6.94
C ASN A 115 0.93 -4.72 7.52
N TYR A 116 0.90 -6.03 7.80
CA TYR A 116 -0.29 -6.72 8.29
C TYR A 116 -0.77 -6.18 9.64
N MET A 117 0.16 -5.96 10.57
CA MET A 117 -0.17 -5.40 11.89
C MET A 117 -0.77 -3.99 11.80
N LYS A 118 -0.43 -3.21 10.77
CA LYS A 118 -1.08 -1.91 10.51
C LYS A 118 -2.58 -2.08 10.34
N ILE A 119 -2.97 -3.04 9.53
CA ILE A 119 -4.37 -3.28 9.18
C ILE A 119 -5.11 -3.81 10.40
N LYS A 120 -4.52 -4.78 11.11
CA LYS A 120 -5.08 -5.31 12.36
C LYS A 120 -5.27 -4.23 13.40
N TRP A 121 -4.24 -3.44 13.69
CA TRP A 121 -4.33 -2.37 14.66
C TRP A 121 -5.33 -1.30 14.25
N LYS A 122 -5.42 -0.95 12.95
CA LYS A 122 -6.40 0.06 12.50
C LYS A 122 -7.82 -0.42 12.78
N LYS A 123 -8.08 -1.72 12.63
CA LYS A 123 -9.36 -2.35 12.95
C LYS A 123 -9.63 -2.42 14.46
N GLU A 124 -8.62 -2.80 15.26
CA GLU A 124 -8.72 -2.81 16.73
C GLU A 124 -9.05 -1.41 17.25
N VAL A 125 -8.32 -0.39 16.80
CA VAL A 125 -8.54 1.00 17.17
C VAL A 125 -9.88 1.53 16.64
N GLY A 126 -10.25 1.18 15.40
CA GLY A 126 -11.54 1.54 14.81
C GLY A 126 -12.73 1.02 15.62
N THR A 127 -12.62 -0.15 16.26
CA THR A 127 -13.67 -0.71 17.13
C THR A 127 -13.98 0.22 18.32
N ASP A 128 -12.98 0.92 18.84
CA ASP A 128 -13.13 1.84 19.97
C ASP A 128 -13.49 3.27 19.51
N ILE A 129 -12.95 3.73 18.38
CA ILE A 129 -13.03 5.14 17.94
C ILE A 129 -14.17 5.39 16.93
N ASP A 130 -14.44 4.49 15.98
CA ASP A 130 -15.47 4.68 14.95
C ASP A 130 -16.87 4.91 15.55
N PRO A 131 -17.30 4.22 16.63
CA PRO A 131 -18.57 4.52 17.28
C PRO A 131 -18.65 5.96 17.81
N LEU A 132 -17.52 6.51 18.30
CA LEU A 132 -17.45 7.89 18.77
C LEU A 132 -17.51 8.88 17.60
N LEU A 133 -16.77 8.61 16.52
CA LEU A 133 -16.83 9.42 15.30
C LEU A 133 -18.27 9.48 14.76
N ASN A 134 -18.92 8.33 14.61
CA ASN A 134 -20.28 8.21 14.09
C ASN A 134 -21.31 8.89 15.00
N LYS A 135 -21.14 8.83 16.32
CA LYS A 135 -22.08 9.40 17.29
C LYS A 135 -21.97 10.92 17.41
N TYR A 136 -20.76 11.46 17.41
CA TYR A 136 -20.53 12.86 17.81
C TYR A 136 -20.28 13.80 16.64
N LEU A 137 -19.81 13.32 15.48
CA LEU A 137 -19.32 14.21 14.43
C LEU A 137 -20.27 14.34 13.21
N SER A 138 -21.43 13.67 13.25
CA SER A 138 -22.51 13.73 12.26
C SER A 138 -22.11 13.37 10.81
N SER A 139 -23.08 13.14 9.92
CA SER A 139 -22.85 12.80 8.50
C SER A 139 -22.25 13.94 7.66
N LYS A 140 -22.04 15.12 8.25
CA LYS A 140 -21.51 16.32 7.56
C LYS A 140 -19.99 16.43 7.61
N SER A 141 -19.34 15.58 8.40
CA SER A 141 -17.89 15.60 8.59
C SER A 141 -17.24 14.32 8.08
N TYR A 142 -15.95 14.42 7.81
CA TYR A 142 -15.11 13.28 7.48
C TYR A 142 -14.14 13.05 8.63
N GLY A 143 -14.14 11.84 9.20
CA GLY A 143 -13.16 11.40 10.18
C GLY A 143 -12.40 10.17 9.66
N GLU A 144 -11.08 10.19 9.73
CA GLU A 144 -10.25 9.01 9.49
C GLU A 144 -9.26 8.78 10.63
N ILE A 145 -9.10 7.50 10.97
CA ILE A 145 -8.07 7.04 11.90
C ILE A 145 -6.85 6.64 11.08
N GLU A 146 -5.76 7.31 11.39
CA GLU A 146 -4.42 7.01 10.91
C GLU A 146 -3.59 6.53 12.09
N LEU A 147 -3.09 5.31 11.96
CA LEU A 147 -2.02 4.85 12.83
C LEU A 147 -0.72 5.52 12.40
N PRO A 148 0.32 5.53 13.26
CA PRO A 148 1.53 6.29 12.99
C PRO A 148 2.05 5.88 11.62
N ASN A 149 2.66 6.83 10.92
CA ASN A 149 3.08 6.62 9.54
C ASN A 149 4.13 5.48 9.50
N LEU A 150 3.67 4.25 9.25
CA LEU A 150 4.50 3.04 9.27
C LEU A 150 5.41 2.93 8.03
N THR A 151 5.74 4.05 7.38
CA THR A 151 6.72 4.06 6.31
C THR A 151 8.12 3.70 6.81
N ASP A 152 8.38 3.87 8.10
CA ASP A 152 9.53 3.25 8.76
C ASP A 152 9.16 1.86 9.27
N TYR A 153 9.15 0.90 8.34
CA TYR A 153 8.84 -0.51 8.59
C TYR A 153 9.70 -1.10 9.73
N SER A 154 10.94 -0.60 9.90
CA SER A 154 11.88 -1.08 10.91
C SER A 154 11.40 -0.92 12.35
N LEU A 155 10.51 0.05 12.60
CA LEU A 155 9.95 0.31 13.93
C LEU A 155 8.99 -0.79 14.42
N TYR A 156 8.50 -1.65 13.51
CA TYR A 156 7.42 -2.60 13.80
C TYR A 156 7.60 -3.98 13.18
N ASP A 157 8.65 -4.19 12.38
CA ASP A 157 8.86 -5.40 11.58
C ASP A 157 8.74 -6.72 12.36
N ASN A 158 8.91 -6.71 13.68
CA ASN A 158 8.93 -7.92 14.52
C ASN A 158 7.75 -8.06 15.50
N THR A 159 6.80 -7.12 15.56
CA THR A 159 5.70 -7.24 16.52
C THR A 159 4.51 -8.01 15.96
N THR A 160 3.92 -8.83 16.80
CA THR A 160 2.64 -9.53 16.58
C THR A 160 1.63 -9.18 17.68
N LEU A 161 2.00 -8.25 18.57
CA LEU A 161 1.22 -7.91 19.76
C LEU A 161 -0.04 -7.11 19.39
N PRO A 162 -1.16 -7.31 20.08
CA PRO A 162 -2.33 -6.44 19.98
C PRO A 162 -1.98 -4.97 20.25
N PHE A 163 -2.72 -4.04 19.63
CA PHE A 163 -2.39 -2.61 19.64
C PHE A 163 -2.30 -2.06 21.07
N LYS A 164 -3.29 -2.36 21.92
CA LYS A 164 -3.32 -1.89 23.32
C LYS A 164 -2.11 -2.36 24.13
N THR A 165 -1.62 -3.57 23.87
CA THR A 165 -0.43 -4.12 24.52
C THR A 165 0.82 -3.41 24.00
N PHE A 166 0.93 -3.28 22.67
CA PHE A 166 2.04 -2.60 22.02
C PHE A 166 2.14 -1.13 22.46
N GLN A 167 1.01 -0.41 22.52
CA GLN A 167 0.96 0.99 22.94
C GLN A 167 1.43 1.20 24.38
N LYS A 168 1.22 0.24 25.29
CA LYS A 168 1.77 0.31 26.65
C LYS A 168 3.28 0.14 26.67
N MET A 169 3.83 -0.66 25.76
CA MET A 169 5.27 -0.94 25.69
C MET A 169 6.04 0.14 24.93
N GLN A 170 5.46 0.66 23.86
CA GLN A 170 6.08 1.61 22.93
C GLN A 170 5.15 2.81 22.67
N PRO A 171 4.82 3.59 23.71
CA PRO A 171 3.82 4.66 23.62
C PRO A 171 4.18 5.72 22.59
N ASN A 172 5.46 6.09 22.47
CA ASN A 172 5.93 7.13 21.54
C ASN A 172 5.86 6.70 20.06
N ILE A 173 5.82 5.39 19.83
CA ILE A 173 5.80 4.79 18.51
C ILE A 173 4.34 4.54 18.12
N ALA A 174 3.48 4.12 19.05
CA ALA A 174 2.06 3.83 18.84
C ALA A 174 1.12 5.05 18.95
N GLU A 175 1.47 6.15 18.29
CA GLU A 175 0.62 7.35 18.18
C GLU A 175 -0.57 7.12 17.23
N ILE A 176 -1.77 7.53 17.63
CA ILE A 176 -2.94 7.54 16.74
C ILE A 176 -3.20 8.97 16.29
N ASN A 177 -3.18 9.18 14.99
CA ASN A 177 -3.63 10.42 14.37
C ASN A 177 -5.09 10.27 13.94
N ILE A 178 -5.96 11.15 14.43
CA ILE A 178 -7.34 11.26 13.95
C ILE A 178 -7.43 12.52 13.12
N VAL A 179 -7.80 12.37 11.85
CA VAL A 179 -7.95 13.50 10.93
C VAL A 179 -9.43 13.78 10.74
N LEU A 180 -9.86 14.98 11.15
CA LEU A 180 -11.21 15.48 10.99
C LEU A 180 -11.27 16.60 9.97
N VAL A 181 -12.15 16.49 8.99
CA VAL A 181 -12.35 17.48 7.93
C VAL A 181 -13.82 17.90 7.88
N TYR A 182 -14.06 19.20 7.98
CA TYR A 182 -15.40 19.80 7.96
C TYR A 182 -15.55 20.81 6.83
N THR A 183 -16.56 20.59 5.98
CA THR A 183 -16.95 21.57 4.97
C THR A 183 -17.96 22.56 5.53
N LEU A 184 -17.60 23.84 5.55
CA LEU A 184 -18.39 24.92 6.12
C LEU A 184 -19.16 25.67 5.02
N ASN A 185 -20.49 25.73 5.17
CA ASN A 185 -21.33 26.69 4.49
C ASN A 185 -21.64 27.85 5.46
N LYS A 186 -21.20 29.07 5.13
CA LYS A 186 -21.57 30.33 5.83
C LYS A 186 -21.18 30.44 7.32
N ARG A 187 -19.89 30.29 7.68
CA ARG A 187 -19.31 30.69 8.99
C ARG A 187 -20.01 30.12 10.25
N LYS A 188 -20.56 28.90 10.19
CA LYS A 188 -21.16 28.19 11.35
C LYS A 188 -20.13 27.50 12.27
N GLU A 189 -18.95 28.09 12.45
CA GLU A 189 -17.81 27.47 13.17
C GLU A 189 -18.17 26.98 14.58
N LYS A 190 -19.02 27.73 15.30
CA LYS A 190 -19.40 27.45 16.69
C LYS A 190 -20.15 26.13 16.88
N GLU A 191 -20.94 25.70 15.89
CA GLU A 191 -21.70 24.42 15.96
C GLU A 191 -20.72 23.24 15.97
N TYR A 192 -19.69 23.27 15.12
CA TYR A 192 -18.68 22.22 14.99
C TYR A 192 -17.75 22.13 16.20
N ILE A 193 -17.42 23.27 16.81
CA ILE A 193 -16.57 23.30 18.02
C ILE A 193 -17.25 22.53 19.16
N SER A 194 -18.58 22.63 19.30
CA SER A 194 -19.31 21.89 20.33
C SER A 194 -19.26 20.38 20.10
N GLU A 195 -19.48 19.93 18.86
CA GLU A 195 -19.42 18.52 18.46
C GLU A 195 -18.03 17.91 18.68
N VAL A 196 -16.98 18.61 18.20
CA VAL A 196 -15.59 18.19 18.36
C VAL A 196 -15.19 18.13 19.83
N ASN A 197 -15.61 19.11 20.65
CA ASN A 197 -15.37 19.07 22.10
C ASN A 197 -16.03 17.85 22.77
N GLN A 198 -17.27 17.53 22.41
CA GLN A 198 -17.94 16.33 22.95
C GLN A 198 -17.22 15.06 22.53
N PHE A 199 -16.79 14.96 21.28
CA PHE A 199 -15.97 13.85 20.79
C PHE A 199 -14.69 13.69 21.61
N ILE A 200 -13.93 14.77 21.81
CA ILE A 200 -12.68 14.77 22.60
C ILE A 200 -12.93 14.34 24.04
N ILE A 201 -14.00 14.85 24.68
CA ILE A 201 -14.34 14.48 26.07
C ILE A 201 -14.58 12.97 26.19
N GLN A 202 -15.26 12.35 25.22
CA GLN A 202 -15.48 10.90 25.25
C GLN A 202 -14.24 10.12 24.86
N LEU A 203 -13.46 10.61 23.91
CA LEU A 203 -12.22 9.98 23.49
C LEU A 203 -11.18 9.96 24.63
N LYS A 204 -11.12 11.01 25.47
CA LYS A 204 -10.32 11.04 26.72
C LYS A 204 -10.69 9.93 27.70
N LYS A 205 -11.92 9.43 27.68
CA LYS A 205 -12.37 8.32 28.52
C LYS A 205 -11.99 6.96 27.96
N SER A 206 -11.55 6.89 26.70
CA SER A 206 -11.05 5.65 26.14
C SER A 206 -9.71 5.24 26.79
N GLU A 207 -9.42 3.95 26.76
CA GLU A 207 -8.14 3.42 27.25
C GLU A 207 -6.97 3.79 26.33
N ILE A 208 -7.27 4.26 25.12
CA ILE A 208 -6.30 4.60 24.09
C ILE A 208 -5.53 5.87 24.49
N LYS A 209 -4.21 5.77 24.48
CA LYS A 209 -3.27 6.85 24.80
C LYS A 209 -2.64 7.42 23.54
N ASN A 210 -1.92 8.55 23.68
CA ASN A 210 -1.15 9.21 22.62
C ASN A 210 -1.94 9.38 21.33
N ILE A 211 -3.01 10.17 21.42
CA ILE A 211 -3.88 10.48 20.29
C ILE A 211 -3.65 11.93 19.90
N SER A 212 -3.18 12.13 18.68
CA SER A 212 -3.11 13.43 18.03
C SER A 212 -4.39 13.63 17.21
N LEU A 213 -5.04 14.78 17.40
CA LEU A 213 -6.20 15.18 16.63
C LEU A 213 -5.80 16.30 15.69
N GLU A 214 -6.08 16.11 14.41
CA GLU A 214 -5.95 17.15 13.40
C GLU A 214 -7.33 17.54 12.88
N LEU A 215 -7.60 18.84 12.86
CA LEU A 215 -8.88 19.42 12.45
C LEU A 215 -8.67 20.39 11.29
N TYR A 216 -9.38 20.14 10.20
CA TYR A 216 -9.46 21.01 9.03
C TYR A 216 -10.88 21.55 8.87
N LEU A 217 -11.00 22.88 8.90
CA LEU A 217 -12.22 23.58 8.52
C LEU A 217 -12.02 24.15 7.11
N ILE A 218 -12.82 23.71 6.16
CA ILE A 218 -12.71 24.10 4.75
C ILE A 218 -13.97 24.82 4.26
N ASP A 219 -13.80 25.74 3.32
CA ASP A 219 -14.89 26.49 2.69
C ASP A 219 -15.56 25.65 1.60
N ALA A 220 -16.87 25.47 1.73
CA ALA A 220 -17.71 24.78 0.75
C ALA A 220 -17.66 25.42 -0.65
N GLN A 221 -17.27 26.69 -0.78
CA GLN A 221 -17.16 27.36 -2.08
C GLN A 221 -16.01 26.83 -2.95
N HIS A 222 -14.96 26.28 -2.31
CA HIS A 222 -13.74 25.87 -3.00
C HIS A 222 -13.70 24.35 -3.28
N PHE A 223 -14.44 23.56 -2.50
CA PHE A 223 -14.45 22.11 -2.63
C PHE A 223 -15.86 21.57 -2.80
N LYS A 224 -16.08 20.79 -3.86
CA LYS A 224 -17.41 20.24 -4.16
C LYS A 224 -17.81 19.11 -3.22
N SER A 225 -16.84 18.46 -2.55
CA SER A 225 -17.09 17.40 -1.57
C SER A 225 -15.91 17.16 -0.62
N THR A 226 -16.19 16.56 0.54
CA THR A 226 -15.16 16.08 1.48
C THR A 226 -14.24 15.01 0.89
N LYS A 227 -14.70 14.26 -0.13
CA LYS A 227 -13.90 13.24 -0.84
C LYS A 227 -12.77 13.85 -1.67
N GLU A 228 -13.01 15.00 -2.27
CA GLU A 228 -12.01 15.74 -3.05
C GLU A 228 -10.86 16.20 -2.13
N VAL A 229 -11.23 16.73 -0.96
CA VAL A 229 -10.27 17.18 0.06
C VAL A 229 -9.49 16.00 0.64
N LYS A 230 -10.17 14.88 0.90
CA LYS A 230 -9.52 13.62 1.30
C LYS A 230 -8.42 13.22 0.32
N SER A 231 -8.69 13.28 -0.99
CA SER A 231 -7.69 12.93 -1.98
C SER A 231 -6.51 13.90 -2.00
N LEU A 232 -6.73 15.18 -1.69
CA LEU A 232 -5.66 16.18 -1.65
C LEU A 232 -4.76 15.96 -0.43
N ILE A 233 -5.35 15.81 0.76
CA ILE A 233 -4.62 15.51 2.01
C ILE A 233 -3.77 14.25 1.85
N LYS A 234 -4.33 13.19 1.24
CA LYS A 234 -3.60 11.94 1.02
C LYS A 234 -2.46 12.06 0.00
N LYS A 235 -2.61 12.90 -1.03
CA LYS A 235 -1.62 13.07 -2.11
C LYS A 235 -0.44 13.94 -1.71
N SER A 236 -0.65 14.94 -0.86
CA SER A 236 0.43 15.85 -0.46
C SER A 236 1.49 15.15 0.40
N GLY A 237 1.19 13.97 0.99
CA GLY A 237 2.14 13.17 1.78
C GLY A 237 2.71 13.89 3.01
N VAL A 238 2.30 15.13 3.21
CA VAL A 238 2.82 16.11 4.15
C VAL A 238 1.61 16.93 4.57
N TYR A 239 1.00 16.53 5.69
CA TYR A 239 -0.13 17.18 6.35
C TYR A 239 0.09 18.68 6.66
N PRO A 240 1.33 19.20 6.85
CA PRO A 240 1.55 20.65 6.99
C PRO A 240 1.67 21.46 5.68
N PHE A 241 1.72 20.84 4.49
CA PHE A 241 1.98 21.55 3.21
C PHE A 241 0.73 21.95 2.41
N LEU A 242 -0.42 22.07 3.07
CA LEU A 242 -1.57 22.75 2.46
C LEU A 242 -1.45 24.28 2.50
N SER A 243 -0.43 24.83 3.17
CA SER A 243 -0.16 26.27 3.24
C SER A 243 0.15 26.89 1.87
N GLU A 244 0.77 26.16 0.95
CA GLU A 244 1.15 26.68 -0.38
C GLU A 244 0.03 26.54 -1.43
N TYR A 245 -1.02 25.75 -1.17
CA TYR A 245 -2.20 25.59 -2.05
C TYR A 245 -3.52 26.01 -1.37
N SER A 246 -3.44 26.95 -0.42
CA SER A 246 -4.49 27.43 0.50
C SER A 246 -5.72 28.09 -0.16
N PHE A 247 -6.29 27.54 -1.22
CA PHE A 247 -7.62 27.93 -1.67
C PHE A 247 -8.67 27.14 -0.86
N GLY A 248 -9.28 27.81 0.12
CA GLY A 248 -10.46 27.29 0.81
C GLY A 248 -10.22 26.56 2.14
N ILE A 249 -9.03 26.58 2.73
CA ILE A 249 -8.87 26.18 4.15
C ILE A 249 -9.12 27.41 5.01
N ILE A 250 -10.13 27.33 5.88
CA ILE A 250 -10.53 28.39 6.80
C ILE A 250 -9.67 28.34 8.06
N LYS A 251 -9.48 27.13 8.64
CA LYS A 251 -8.63 26.90 9.83
C LYS A 251 -8.03 25.48 9.82
N GLN A 252 -6.81 25.34 10.34
CA GLN A 252 -6.15 24.07 10.65
C GLN A 252 -5.69 24.09 12.10
N ALA A 253 -5.84 22.98 12.81
CA ALA A 253 -5.37 22.82 14.17
C ALA A 253 -4.89 21.38 14.40
N GLN A 254 -3.74 21.22 15.05
CA GLN A 254 -3.24 19.93 15.52
C GLN A 254 -2.99 20.01 17.03
N PHE A 255 -3.42 19.00 17.78
CA PHE A 255 -3.21 18.96 19.22
C PHE A 255 -3.30 17.55 19.81
N ASP A 256 -2.54 17.30 20.87
CA ASP A 256 -2.61 16.08 21.68
C ASP A 256 -3.88 16.06 22.54
N ILE A 257 -4.72 15.06 22.36
CA ILE A 257 -5.98 14.96 23.09
C ILE A 257 -5.76 14.87 24.59
N HIS A 258 -4.67 14.29 25.10
CA HIS A 258 -4.48 14.11 26.54
C HIS A 258 -3.92 15.36 27.25
N GLN A 259 -3.56 16.40 26.50
CA GLN A 259 -3.21 17.69 27.07
C GLN A 259 -4.47 18.56 27.30
N ASN A 260 -4.34 19.53 28.23
CA ASN A 260 -5.43 20.45 28.55
C ASN A 260 -5.46 21.60 27.53
N TYR A 261 -6.12 21.36 26.41
CA TYR A 261 -6.37 22.38 25.40
C TYR A 261 -7.79 22.94 25.48
N ASN A 262 -7.92 24.24 25.25
CA ASN A 262 -9.20 24.90 24.98
C ASN A 262 -9.32 25.10 23.46
N LEU A 263 -10.19 24.35 22.79
CA LEU A 263 -10.39 24.48 21.34
C LEU A 263 -10.79 25.89 20.92
N ASN A 264 -11.49 26.64 21.77
CA ASN A 264 -11.83 28.04 21.46
C ASN A 264 -10.59 28.94 21.39
N GLN A 265 -9.52 28.59 22.11
CA GLN A 265 -8.25 29.32 22.03
C GLN A 265 -7.45 28.93 20.78
N ILE A 266 -7.44 27.63 20.44
CA ILE A 266 -6.69 27.11 19.28
C ILE A 266 -7.33 27.58 17.96
N LEU A 267 -8.65 27.63 17.91
CA LEU A 267 -9.38 28.06 16.71
C LEU A 267 -9.62 29.58 16.67
N GLY A 268 -9.02 30.37 17.56
CA GLY A 268 -9.10 31.84 17.56
C GLY A 268 -10.53 32.38 17.68
N GLY A 269 -11.09 32.32 18.89
CA GLY A 269 -12.44 32.80 19.25
C GLY A 269 -12.80 34.21 18.79
#